data_AF-A0A7J6Q0V3-F1
#
_entry.id   AF-A0A7J6Q0V3-F1
#
_cell.length_a   1.000
_cell.length_b   1.000
_cell.length_c   1.000
_cell.angle_alpha   90.00
_cell.angle_beta   90.00
_cell.angle_gamma   90.00
#
_symmetry.space_group_name_H-M   'P 1'
#
loop_
_entity.id
_entity.type
_entity.pdbx_description
1 polymer ?
#
loop_
_entity_poly.entity_id
_entity_poly.type
_entity_poly.pdbx_seq_one_letter_code
_entity_poly.pdbx_strand_id
1 'polypeptide(L)'
;MFDFDQTISVTHVFKQLAGWVSAEEETVSPPYSTNERGQMHRIQQLDEEGGWHYDSQTGNLVKESVEGDRHERFSWSIASLGGPGRVEALRSFFRTLSEDKHVTLAIITRGNIGCVQLVLHNCGLLKYFTGGVFGNIGDRYGATEFDLSFNNDVSLSSLEGDEDHASWSRKTDVIRRLMGDKYEPNEAVFVEDDIKELRAAAKLCRGVYVSERRGMTDDNFQEILSLCK
;
A
#
# COMPACT_ATOMS: atom_id res chain seq x y z
N MET A 1 4.38 -3.33 -11.89
CA MET A 1 4.18 -2.09 -11.11
C MET A 1 2.80 -2.15 -10.50
N PHE A 2 2.66 -1.76 -9.24
CA PHE A 2 1.39 -1.84 -8.50
C PHE A 2 1.06 -0.48 -7.90
N ASP A 3 -0.20 -0.08 -7.93
CA ASP A 3 -0.68 0.83 -6.90
C ASP A 3 -0.76 0.11 -5.54
N PHE A 4 -0.80 0.88 -4.46
CA PHE A 4 -0.91 0.32 -3.11
C PHE A 4 -2.33 0.40 -2.55
N ASP A 5 -2.93 1.59 -2.51
CA ASP A 5 -4.20 1.82 -1.83
C ASP A 5 -5.33 1.11 -2.58
N GLN A 6 -6.11 0.27 -1.90
CA GLN A 6 -7.23 -0.47 -2.52
C GLN A 6 -6.82 -1.44 -3.66
N THR A 7 -5.52 -1.54 -3.97
CA THR A 7 -4.91 -2.45 -4.94
C THR A 7 -4.12 -3.56 -4.24
N ILE A 8 -3.12 -3.22 -3.43
CA ILE A 8 -2.43 -4.17 -2.56
C ILE A 8 -3.13 -4.21 -1.20
N SER A 9 -3.36 -3.06 -0.59
CA SER A 9 -4.19 -2.95 0.60
C SER A 9 -5.66 -3.09 0.26
N VAL A 10 -6.47 -3.43 1.26
CA VAL A 10 -7.93 -3.52 1.12
C VAL A 10 -8.62 -2.19 1.47
N THR A 11 -7.85 -1.20 1.90
CA THR A 11 -8.32 0.13 2.33
C THR A 11 -7.41 1.24 1.79
N HIS A 12 -7.86 2.47 1.88
CA HIS A 12 -7.04 3.64 1.60
C HIS A 12 -6.29 4.08 2.86
N VAL A 13 -5.05 3.63 3.02
CA VAL A 13 -4.22 3.75 4.23
C VAL A 13 -4.08 5.21 4.66
N PHE A 14 -3.72 6.10 3.73
CA PHE A 14 -3.59 7.53 4.04
C PHE A 14 -4.87 8.12 4.63
N LYS A 15 -6.03 7.87 4.00
CA LYS A 15 -7.29 8.48 4.43
C LYS A 15 -7.75 7.96 5.80
N GLN A 16 -7.54 6.67 6.08
CA GLN A 16 -7.83 6.09 7.39
C GLN A 16 -7.00 6.76 8.49
N LEU A 17 -5.69 6.93 8.27
CA LEU A 17 -4.79 7.56 9.25
C LEU A 17 -5.01 9.07 9.39
N ALA A 18 -5.46 9.74 8.33
CA ALA A 18 -5.76 11.16 8.31
C ALA A 18 -7.16 11.52 8.85
N GLY A 19 -8.03 10.53 9.08
CA GLY A 19 -9.43 10.78 9.42
C GLY A 19 -10.22 11.44 8.28
N TRP A 20 -9.81 11.20 7.02
CA TRP A 20 -10.43 11.77 5.81
C TRP A 20 -11.39 10.80 5.11
N VAL A 21 -11.89 9.83 5.86
CA VAL A 21 -12.92 8.89 5.43
C VAL A 21 -14.29 9.37 5.89
N SER A 22 -15.34 8.85 5.27
CA SER A 22 -16.70 9.13 5.75
C SER A 22 -16.93 8.48 7.12
N ALA A 23 -17.91 8.96 7.89
CA ALA A 23 -18.25 8.38 9.20
C ALA A 23 -18.64 6.90 9.12
N GLU A 24 -19.14 6.43 7.97
CA GLU A 24 -19.50 5.02 7.72
C GLU A 24 -18.28 4.14 7.39
N GLU A 25 -17.18 4.75 6.96
CA GLU A 25 -15.92 4.12 6.57
C GLU A 25 -14.81 4.36 7.61
N GLU A 26 -15.11 5.10 8.68
CA GLU A 26 -14.17 5.43 9.73
C GLU A 26 -13.88 4.19 10.59
N THR A 27 -12.63 3.77 10.59
CA THR A 27 -12.18 2.59 11.34
C THR A 27 -11.08 2.89 12.34
N VAL A 28 -10.28 3.92 12.06
CA VAL A 28 -9.19 4.37 12.92
C VAL A 28 -9.65 5.61 13.67
N SER A 29 -9.63 5.54 15.00
CA SER A 29 -9.93 6.67 15.86
C SER A 29 -8.75 7.66 15.96
N PRO A 30 -8.98 8.90 16.43
CA PRO A 30 -7.92 9.83 16.76
C PRO A 30 -6.87 9.21 17.73
N PRO A 31 -5.62 9.69 17.71
CA PRO A 31 -5.11 10.84 16.95
C PRO A 31 -4.96 10.53 15.45
N TYR A 32 -5.21 11.55 14.61
CA TYR A 32 -4.97 11.48 13.16
C TYR A 32 -3.63 12.10 12.79
N SER A 33 -3.12 11.69 11.64
CA SER A 33 -1.84 12.13 11.10
C SER A 33 -1.93 12.38 9.60
N THR A 34 -1.27 13.44 9.12
CA THR A 34 -1.31 13.82 7.69
C THR A 34 0.07 13.85 7.03
N ASN A 35 1.16 13.96 7.78
CA ASN A 35 2.51 13.85 7.22
C ASN A 35 3.04 12.40 7.25
N GLU A 36 4.10 12.15 6.48
CA GLU A 36 4.70 10.82 6.34
C GLU A 36 5.15 10.23 7.68
N ARG A 37 5.96 10.96 8.44
CA ARG A 37 6.53 10.48 9.69
C ARG A 37 5.47 10.22 10.76
N GLY A 38 4.54 11.14 10.93
CA GLY A 38 3.42 10.97 11.85
C GLY A 38 2.58 9.74 11.49
N GLN A 39 2.31 9.51 10.20
CA GLN A 39 1.48 8.38 9.80
C GLN A 39 2.22 7.05 10.02
N MET A 40 3.54 7.03 9.84
CA MET A 40 4.36 5.88 10.20
C MET A 40 4.30 5.57 11.71
N HIS A 41 4.41 6.57 12.57
CA HIS A 41 4.25 6.38 14.01
C HIS A 41 2.81 5.98 14.38
N ARG A 42 1.81 6.48 13.66
CA ARG A 42 0.42 6.07 13.87
C ARG A 42 0.22 4.61 13.52
N ILE A 43 0.78 4.13 12.41
CA ILE A 43 0.76 2.70 12.05
C ILE A 43 1.43 1.87 13.15
N GLN A 44 2.59 2.27 13.65
CA GLN A 44 3.28 1.55 14.72
C GLN A 44 2.42 1.45 15.99
N GLN A 45 1.77 2.54 16.41
CA GLN A 45 0.86 2.52 17.55
C GLN A 45 -0.32 1.57 17.33
N LEU A 46 -0.95 1.61 16.15
CA LEU A 46 -2.08 0.75 15.83
C LEU A 46 -1.66 -0.73 15.77
N ASP A 47 -0.45 -1.02 15.28
CA ASP A 47 0.13 -2.36 15.27
C ASP A 47 0.42 -2.87 16.69
N GLU A 48 0.96 -2.02 17.58
CA GLU A 48 1.23 -2.34 18.99
C GLU A 48 -0.05 -2.53 19.81
N GLU A 49 -1.09 -1.72 19.55
CA GLU A 49 -2.41 -1.87 20.17
C GLU A 49 -3.04 -3.23 19.82
N GLY A 50 -2.84 -3.70 18.58
CA GLY A 50 -3.38 -4.96 18.07
C GLY A 50 -4.91 -5.04 18.08
N GLY A 51 -5.43 -6.26 17.91
CA GLY A 51 -6.88 -6.51 17.93
C GLY A 51 -7.61 -6.07 16.67
N TRP A 52 -6.88 -5.89 15.57
CA TRP A 52 -7.44 -5.50 14.28
C TRP A 52 -7.77 -6.72 13.44
N HIS A 53 -8.89 -6.66 12.73
CA HIS A 53 -9.22 -7.59 11.65
C HIS A 53 -9.88 -6.86 10.48
N TYR A 54 -9.91 -7.52 9.32
CA TYR A 54 -10.65 -7.06 8.15
C TYR A 54 -11.96 -7.85 8.06
N ASP A 55 -13.08 -7.16 8.08
CA ASP A 55 -14.39 -7.75 7.83
C ASP A 55 -14.66 -7.72 6.33
N SER A 56 -14.63 -8.89 5.69
CA SER A 56 -14.87 -9.02 4.25
C SER A 56 -16.32 -8.76 3.84
N GLN A 57 -17.27 -8.83 4.77
CA GLN A 57 -18.68 -8.55 4.47
C GLN A 57 -18.92 -7.05 4.33
N THR A 58 -18.41 -6.27 5.27
CA THR A 58 -18.53 -4.80 5.24
C THR A 58 -17.46 -4.17 4.33
N GLY A 59 -16.28 -4.79 4.24
CA GLY A 59 -15.10 -4.22 3.59
C GLY A 59 -14.34 -3.24 4.47
N ASN A 60 -14.55 -3.31 5.79
CA ASN A 60 -13.98 -2.37 6.75
C ASN A 60 -12.94 -3.06 7.65
N LEU A 61 -12.02 -2.26 8.19
CA LEU A 61 -11.20 -2.65 9.32
C LEU A 61 -12.02 -2.52 10.59
N VAL A 62 -11.89 -3.49 11.49
CA VAL A 62 -12.61 -3.49 12.77
C VAL A 62 -11.60 -3.74 13.86
N LYS A 63 -11.74 -2.99 14.96
CA LYS A 63 -10.98 -3.20 16.19
C LYS A 63 -11.87 -3.88 17.21
N GLU A 64 -11.49 -5.06 17.67
CA GLU A 64 -12.26 -5.78 18.67
C GLU A 64 -12.15 -5.14 20.04
N SER A 65 -13.27 -5.07 20.76
CA SER A 65 -13.27 -4.74 22.17
C SER A 65 -12.62 -5.86 22.99
N VAL A 66 -11.87 -5.47 24.02
CA VAL A 66 -11.08 -6.37 24.89
C VAL A 66 -11.92 -7.49 25.54
N GLU A 67 -13.23 -7.27 25.68
CA GLU A 67 -14.19 -8.22 26.26
C GLU A 67 -15.03 -8.86 25.15
N GLY A 68 -14.77 -10.13 24.80
CA GLY A 68 -15.82 -10.94 24.18
C GLY A 68 -15.38 -12.09 23.31
N ASP A 69 -14.46 -11.91 22.36
CA ASP A 69 -14.27 -12.90 21.30
C ASP A 69 -12.83 -13.42 21.15
N ARG A 70 -12.76 -14.70 20.76
CA ARG A 70 -11.52 -15.49 20.57
C ARG A 70 -10.99 -15.35 19.14
N HIS A 71 -11.34 -14.29 18.44
CA HIS A 71 -10.78 -14.06 17.12
C HIS A 71 -9.29 -13.71 17.25
N GLU A 72 -8.52 -14.16 16.27
CA GLU A 72 -7.08 -13.89 16.25
C GLU A 72 -6.85 -12.38 16.13
N ARG A 73 -6.14 -11.83 17.11
CA ARG A 73 -5.81 -10.40 17.16
C ARG A 73 -4.61 -10.16 16.26
N PHE A 74 -4.80 -9.39 15.19
CA PHE A 74 -3.70 -9.01 14.31
C PHE A 74 -3.30 -7.55 14.49
N SER A 75 -2.13 -7.23 13.94
CA SER A 75 -1.70 -5.84 13.79
C SER A 75 -2.55 -5.14 12.73
N TRP A 76 -2.61 -3.81 12.81
CA TRP A 76 -3.33 -2.99 11.85
C TRP A 76 -2.77 -3.17 10.43
N SER A 77 -1.46 -3.28 10.27
CA SER A 77 -0.79 -3.55 8.99
C SER A 77 -1.32 -4.83 8.34
N ILE A 78 -1.42 -5.94 9.10
CA ILE A 78 -1.98 -7.21 8.59
C ILE A 78 -3.45 -7.04 8.21
N ALA A 79 -4.25 -6.38 9.06
CA ALA A 79 -5.66 -6.14 8.78
C ALA A 79 -5.86 -5.25 7.53
N SER A 80 -5.04 -4.21 7.36
CA SER A 80 -5.07 -3.29 6.21
C SER A 80 -4.74 -3.98 4.87
N LEU A 81 -4.13 -5.17 4.92
CA LEU A 81 -3.89 -6.04 3.78
C LEU A 81 -4.92 -7.19 3.68
N GLY A 82 -5.99 -7.16 4.45
CA GLY A 82 -7.09 -8.13 4.40
C GLY A 82 -6.91 -9.36 5.31
N GLY A 83 -6.02 -9.28 6.30
CA GLY A 83 -5.79 -10.35 7.26
C GLY A 83 -4.66 -11.33 6.87
N PRO A 84 -4.30 -12.27 7.77
CA PRO A 84 -3.10 -13.10 7.61
C PRO A 84 -3.15 -14.01 6.39
N GLY A 85 -4.32 -14.59 6.09
CA GLY A 85 -4.49 -15.47 4.93
C GLY A 85 -4.22 -14.75 3.61
N ARG A 86 -4.71 -13.51 3.47
CA ARG A 86 -4.44 -12.69 2.29
C ARG A 86 -2.98 -12.22 2.23
N VAL A 87 -2.37 -11.91 3.38
CA VAL A 87 -0.93 -11.59 3.43
C VAL A 87 -0.06 -12.76 2.98
N GLU A 88 -0.40 -13.98 3.36
CA GLU A 88 0.29 -15.19 2.86
C GLU A 88 0.08 -15.39 1.35
N ALA A 89 -1.14 -15.17 0.86
CA ALA A 89 -1.42 -15.23 -0.58
C ALA A 89 -0.59 -14.19 -1.37
N LEU A 90 -0.55 -12.93 -0.90
CA LEU A 90 0.31 -11.89 -1.46
C LEU A 90 1.79 -12.28 -1.41
N ARG A 91 2.24 -12.86 -0.31
CA ARG A 91 3.64 -13.31 -0.15
C ARG A 91 4.00 -14.36 -1.17
N SER A 92 3.14 -15.38 -1.33
CA SER A 92 3.34 -16.43 -2.33
C SER A 92 3.33 -15.85 -3.76
N PHE A 93 2.37 -14.98 -4.05
CA PHE A 93 2.24 -14.32 -5.35
C PHE A 93 3.46 -13.46 -5.72
N PHE A 94 3.90 -12.56 -4.83
CA PHE A 94 5.06 -11.71 -5.10
C PHE A 94 6.36 -12.50 -5.16
N ARG A 95 6.52 -13.54 -4.32
CA ARG A 95 7.64 -14.47 -4.42
C ARG A 95 7.68 -15.12 -5.80
N THR A 96 6.57 -15.64 -6.30
CA THR A 96 6.53 -16.25 -7.63
C THR A 96 6.87 -15.25 -8.74
N LEU A 97 6.39 -14.01 -8.65
CA LEU A 97 6.78 -12.99 -9.61
C LEU A 97 8.29 -12.66 -9.56
N SER A 98 8.84 -12.44 -8.36
CA SER A 98 10.22 -11.97 -8.22
C SER A 98 11.28 -13.08 -8.33
N GLU A 99 11.03 -14.24 -7.71
CA GLU A 99 12.00 -15.33 -7.60
C GLU A 99 11.84 -16.34 -8.72
N ASP A 100 10.61 -16.78 -9.04
CA ASP A 100 10.39 -17.81 -10.06
C ASP A 100 10.36 -17.23 -11.48
N LYS A 101 9.81 -16.01 -11.64
CA LYS A 101 9.66 -15.33 -12.94
C LYS A 101 10.64 -14.18 -13.15
N HIS A 102 11.47 -13.86 -12.16
CA HIS A 102 12.48 -12.79 -12.24
C HIS A 102 11.93 -11.41 -12.63
N VAL A 103 10.68 -11.12 -12.25
CA VAL A 103 10.03 -9.83 -12.51
C VAL A 103 10.47 -8.80 -11.46
N THR A 104 10.88 -7.62 -11.92
CA THR A 104 11.14 -6.48 -11.03
C THR A 104 9.81 -5.87 -10.58
N LEU A 105 9.58 -5.80 -9.27
CA LEU A 105 8.36 -5.25 -8.69
C LEU A 105 8.61 -3.85 -8.13
N ALA A 106 7.68 -2.93 -8.39
CA ALA A 106 7.72 -1.57 -7.89
C ALA A 106 6.30 -1.11 -7.52
N ILE A 107 6.20 -0.19 -6.57
CA ILE A 107 4.94 0.45 -6.18
C ILE A 107 4.89 1.89 -6.67
N ILE A 108 3.74 2.31 -7.19
CA ILE A 108 3.49 3.69 -7.63
C ILE A 108 2.16 4.15 -7.01
N THR A 109 2.23 4.86 -5.90
CA THR A 109 1.08 5.29 -5.11
C THR A 109 1.01 6.82 -5.00
N ARG A 110 -0.14 7.36 -4.58
CA ARG A 110 -0.26 8.75 -4.09
C ARG A 110 -0.14 8.84 -2.57
N GLY A 111 -0.06 7.71 -1.86
CA GLY A 111 0.19 7.68 -0.42
C GLY A 111 1.64 8.08 -0.07
N ASN A 112 1.89 8.26 1.22
CA ASN A 112 3.23 8.53 1.74
C ASN A 112 4.11 7.28 1.62
N ILE A 113 5.32 7.42 1.08
CA ILE A 113 6.24 6.30 0.80
C ILE A 113 6.51 5.53 2.09
N GLY A 114 6.88 6.20 3.17
CA GLY A 114 7.25 5.53 4.41
C GLY A 114 6.12 4.78 5.08
N CYS A 115 4.88 5.21 4.91
CA CYS A 115 3.71 4.46 5.37
C CYS A 115 3.57 3.14 4.61
N VAL A 116 3.69 3.18 3.27
CA VAL A 116 3.62 1.98 2.43
C VAL A 116 4.79 1.04 2.73
N GLN A 117 6.00 1.57 2.83
CA GLN A 117 7.18 0.77 3.17
C GLN A 117 7.03 0.12 4.56
N LEU A 118 6.53 0.84 5.55
CA LEU A 118 6.32 0.30 6.90
C LEU A 118 5.27 -0.82 6.92
N VAL A 119 4.11 -0.64 6.29
CA VAL A 119 3.08 -1.71 6.21
C VAL A 119 3.66 -2.95 5.52
N LEU A 120 4.33 -2.78 4.39
CA LEU A 120 4.95 -3.90 3.67
C LEU A 120 6.08 -4.56 4.45
N HIS A 121 6.87 -3.77 5.20
CA HIS A 121 7.93 -4.28 6.06
C HIS A 121 7.33 -5.15 7.18
N ASN A 122 6.32 -4.64 7.88
CA ASN A 122 5.65 -5.35 8.99
C ASN A 122 4.97 -6.64 8.51
N CYS A 123 4.54 -6.71 7.26
CA CYS A 123 3.97 -7.91 6.66
C CYS A 123 5.00 -8.84 5.97
N GLY A 124 6.29 -8.47 5.96
CA GLY A 124 7.36 -9.25 5.32
C GLY A 124 7.30 -9.29 3.80
N LEU A 125 6.68 -8.27 3.18
CA LEU A 125 6.47 -8.15 1.73
C LEU A 125 7.43 -7.16 1.06
N LEU A 126 7.98 -6.19 1.81
CA LEU A 126 8.80 -5.09 1.24
C LEU A 126 9.97 -5.60 0.39
N LYS A 127 10.62 -6.69 0.82
CA LYS A 127 11.78 -7.30 0.15
C LYS A 127 11.55 -7.70 -1.32
N TYR A 128 10.29 -7.88 -1.75
CA TYR A 128 9.99 -8.25 -3.14
C TYR A 128 9.97 -7.04 -4.08
N PHE A 129 9.86 -5.81 -3.56
CA PHE A 129 9.73 -4.57 -4.34
C PHE A 129 11.10 -3.94 -4.65
N THR A 130 11.95 -4.69 -5.34
CA THR A 130 13.32 -4.27 -5.69
C THR A 130 13.40 -3.10 -6.67
N GLY A 131 12.31 -2.81 -7.38
CA GLY A 131 12.18 -1.63 -8.25
C GLY A 131 11.85 -0.34 -7.50
N GLY A 132 11.61 -0.40 -6.19
CA GLY A 132 11.36 0.75 -5.32
C GLY A 132 9.88 1.05 -5.06
N VAL A 133 9.64 1.97 -4.12
CA VAL A 133 8.32 2.49 -3.76
C VAL A 133 8.29 3.98 -4.08
N PHE A 134 7.40 4.38 -4.99
CA PHE A 134 7.24 5.76 -5.45
C PHE A 134 5.92 6.32 -4.91
N GLY A 135 5.98 7.52 -4.34
CA GLY A 135 4.86 8.11 -3.60
C GLY A 135 5.12 9.54 -3.17
N ASN A 136 4.39 9.98 -2.16
CA ASN A 136 4.60 11.27 -1.50
C ASN A 136 5.55 11.15 -0.31
N ILE A 137 6.18 12.27 0.06
CA ILE A 137 7.07 12.34 1.23
C ILE A 137 6.75 13.58 2.07
N GLY A 138 7.23 13.58 3.31
CA GLY A 138 7.14 14.70 4.23
C GLY A 138 5.70 15.14 4.48
N ASP A 139 5.47 16.45 4.40
CA ASP A 139 4.29 17.17 4.86
C ASP A 139 3.46 17.75 3.71
N ARG A 140 3.45 17.04 2.57
CA ARG A 140 2.66 17.41 1.38
C ARG A 140 1.17 17.67 1.67
N TYR A 141 0.64 17.08 2.74
CA TYR A 141 -0.74 17.21 3.18
C TYR A 141 -0.91 18.05 4.46
N GLY A 142 0.14 18.74 4.90
CA GLY A 142 0.19 19.44 6.18
C GLY A 142 0.61 18.53 7.34
N ALA A 143 0.58 19.09 8.56
CA ALA A 143 0.94 18.40 9.79
C ALA A 143 -0.10 18.67 10.89
N THR A 144 -0.45 17.62 11.65
CA THR A 144 -1.26 17.70 12.87
C THR A 144 -0.40 17.93 14.11
N GLU A 145 -1.01 18.18 15.28
CA GLU A 145 -0.27 18.22 16.55
C GLU A 145 0.43 16.89 16.86
N PHE A 146 -0.20 15.77 16.46
CA PHE A 146 0.39 14.45 16.60
C PHE A 146 1.67 14.33 15.76
N ASP A 147 1.63 14.79 14.51
CA ASP A 147 2.77 14.76 13.58
C ASP A 147 3.99 15.49 14.14
N LEU A 148 3.77 16.68 14.69
CA LEU A 148 4.84 17.53 15.24
C LEU A 148 5.55 16.89 16.43
N SER A 149 4.90 15.98 17.16
CA SER A 149 5.51 15.28 18.30
C SER A 149 6.63 14.31 17.90
N PHE A 150 6.73 13.96 16.62
CA PHE A 150 7.71 13.00 16.09
C PHE A 150 8.77 13.62 15.17
N ASN A 151 8.79 14.95 14.97
CA ASN A 151 9.71 15.60 14.03
C ASN A 151 11.20 15.27 14.24
N ASN A 152 11.59 14.95 15.48
CA ASN A 152 12.98 14.61 15.82
C ASN A 152 13.20 13.10 16.03
N ASP A 153 12.16 12.28 15.93
CA ASP A 153 12.27 10.83 16.08
C ASP A 153 12.75 10.21 14.76
N VAL A 154 13.96 9.64 14.78
CA VAL A 154 14.62 9.05 13.60
C VAL A 154 14.53 7.53 13.56
N SER A 155 13.77 6.92 14.48
CA SER A 155 13.67 5.45 14.61
C SER A 155 13.16 4.76 13.35
N LEU A 156 12.35 5.45 12.56
CA LEU A 156 11.76 4.95 11.32
C LEU A 156 12.36 5.57 10.05
N SER A 157 13.41 6.40 10.17
CA SER A 157 13.96 7.14 9.03
C SER A 157 14.55 6.28 7.92
N SER A 158 14.89 5.01 8.19
CA SER A 158 15.33 4.07 7.15
C SER A 158 14.21 3.64 6.19
N LEU A 159 12.95 3.89 6.57
CA LEU A 159 11.77 3.59 5.77
C LEU A 159 11.12 4.85 5.20
N GLU A 160 11.60 6.06 5.49
CA GLU A 160 11.08 7.27 4.84
C GLU A 160 11.42 7.28 3.35
N GLY A 161 10.57 7.93 2.55
CA GLY A 161 10.88 8.15 1.15
C GLY A 161 11.95 9.21 0.94
N ASP A 162 12.53 9.22 -0.26
CA ASP A 162 13.48 10.22 -0.70
C ASP A 162 12.94 11.03 -1.89
N GLU A 163 13.63 12.12 -2.23
CA GLU A 163 13.25 12.99 -3.34
C GLU A 163 13.27 12.27 -4.69
N ASP A 164 14.17 11.31 -4.88
CA ASP A 164 14.28 10.54 -6.13
C ASP A 164 13.01 9.70 -6.36
N HIS A 165 12.36 9.22 -5.30
CA HIS A 165 11.13 8.44 -5.39
C HIS A 165 9.85 9.29 -5.31
N ALA A 166 9.97 10.58 -4.97
CA ALA A 166 8.82 11.48 -4.78
C ALA A 166 8.67 12.58 -5.85
N SER A 167 9.72 12.87 -6.63
CA SER A 167 9.73 13.97 -7.59
C SER A 167 9.01 13.63 -8.90
N TRP A 168 7.67 13.55 -8.85
CA TRP A 168 6.83 13.29 -10.02
C TRP A 168 5.41 13.87 -9.90
N SER A 169 4.80 14.13 -11.06
CA SER A 169 3.46 14.73 -11.14
C SER A 169 2.36 13.71 -11.42
N ARG A 170 2.62 12.75 -12.31
CA ARG A 170 1.67 11.69 -12.71
C ARG A 170 2.31 10.31 -12.57
N LYS A 171 1.52 9.28 -12.29
CA LYS A 171 2.01 7.89 -12.22
C LYS A 171 2.66 7.48 -13.54
N THR A 172 2.13 7.96 -14.67
CA THR A 172 2.72 7.74 -16.00
C THR A 172 4.17 8.23 -16.13
N ASP A 173 4.59 9.24 -15.34
CA ASP A 173 5.96 9.75 -15.37
C ASP A 173 6.91 8.74 -14.72
N VAL A 174 6.47 8.13 -13.61
CA VAL A 174 7.19 7.03 -12.93
C VAL A 174 7.22 5.79 -13.81
N ILE A 175 6.10 5.41 -14.45
CA ILE A 175 6.05 4.27 -15.37
C ILE A 175 7.07 4.46 -16.50
N ARG A 176 7.11 5.64 -17.15
CA ARG A 176 8.12 5.92 -18.19
C ARG A 176 9.54 5.84 -17.67
N ARG A 177 9.81 6.35 -16.46
CA ARG A 177 11.13 6.27 -15.84
C ARG A 177 11.56 4.82 -15.57
N LEU A 178 10.67 4.00 -15.03
CA LEU A 178 10.94 2.60 -14.72
C LEU A 178 11.12 1.76 -15.99
N MET A 179 10.32 2.04 -17.01
CA MET A 179 10.46 1.40 -18.32
C MET A 179 11.77 1.80 -19.00
N GLY A 180 12.07 3.11 -19.03
CA GLY A 180 13.21 3.67 -19.77
C GLY A 180 13.23 3.16 -21.21
N ASP A 181 14.45 2.94 -21.73
CA ASP A 181 14.68 2.25 -22.99
C ASP A 181 14.86 0.72 -22.82
N LYS A 182 14.54 0.20 -21.63
CA LYS A 182 14.84 -1.19 -21.24
C LYS A 182 13.69 -2.15 -21.52
N TYR A 183 12.46 -1.64 -21.55
CA TYR A 183 11.26 -2.46 -21.62
C TYR A 183 10.29 -1.93 -22.66
N GLU A 184 9.72 -2.84 -23.43
CA GLU A 184 8.62 -2.57 -24.34
C GLU A 184 7.26 -2.57 -23.60
N PRO A 185 6.21 -1.95 -24.15
CA PRO A 185 4.90 -1.89 -23.49
C PRO A 185 4.28 -3.25 -23.13
N ASN A 186 4.61 -4.31 -23.88
CA ASN A 186 4.14 -5.67 -23.59
C ASN A 186 5.00 -6.38 -22.51
N GLU A 187 6.12 -5.81 -22.08
CA GLU A 187 6.99 -6.37 -21.03
C GLU A 187 6.67 -5.81 -19.64
N ALA A 188 5.84 -4.77 -19.58
CA ALA A 188 5.40 -4.14 -18.35
C ALA A 188 3.91 -4.41 -18.07
N VAL A 189 3.58 -4.57 -16.78
CA VAL A 189 2.20 -4.66 -16.27
C VAL A 189 2.02 -3.62 -15.17
N PHE A 190 0.95 -2.84 -15.25
CA PHE A 190 0.50 -1.91 -14.22
C PHE A 190 -0.83 -2.37 -13.64
N VAL A 191 -0.88 -2.54 -12.32
CA VAL A 191 -2.04 -3.03 -11.58
C VAL A 191 -2.56 -1.91 -10.69
N GLU A 192 -3.85 -1.59 -10.79
CA GLU A 192 -4.40 -0.32 -10.28
C GLU A 192 -5.92 -0.42 -10.06
N ASP A 193 -6.44 0.31 -9.08
CA ASP A 193 -7.86 0.34 -8.69
C ASP A 193 -8.63 1.54 -9.29
N ASP A 194 -7.92 2.52 -9.88
CA ASP A 194 -8.51 3.61 -10.66
C ASP A 194 -8.37 3.39 -12.18
N ILE A 195 -9.52 3.19 -12.83
CA ILE A 195 -9.61 3.03 -14.29
C ILE A 195 -9.06 4.24 -15.07
N LYS A 196 -9.06 5.44 -14.49
CA LYS A 196 -8.51 6.64 -15.13
C LYS A 196 -6.99 6.58 -15.20
N GLU A 197 -6.33 6.11 -14.15
CA GLU A 197 -4.87 5.91 -14.11
C GLU A 197 -4.47 4.79 -15.10
N LEU A 198 -5.23 3.69 -15.16
CA LEU A 198 -5.02 2.64 -16.17
C LEU A 198 -5.15 3.16 -17.60
N ARG A 199 -6.21 3.94 -17.89
CA ARG A 199 -6.39 4.54 -19.22
C ARG A 199 -5.26 5.49 -19.58
N ALA A 200 -4.73 6.25 -18.61
CA ALA A 200 -3.58 7.11 -18.83
C ALA A 200 -2.30 6.31 -19.14
N ALA A 201 -2.15 5.12 -18.54
CA ALA A 201 -1.02 4.23 -18.73
C ALA A 201 -1.13 3.28 -19.95
N ALA A 202 -2.30 3.19 -20.61
CA ALA A 202 -2.58 2.18 -21.63
C ALA A 202 -1.64 2.17 -22.85
N LYS A 203 -0.96 3.29 -23.13
CA LYS A 203 0.06 3.38 -24.20
C LYS A 203 1.46 2.98 -23.75
N LEU A 204 1.68 2.91 -22.44
CA LEU A 204 2.98 2.65 -21.84
C LEU A 204 3.12 1.18 -21.47
N CYS A 205 2.07 0.55 -20.95
CA CYS A 205 2.15 -0.84 -20.51
C CYS A 205 0.79 -1.54 -20.56
N ARG A 206 0.78 -2.86 -20.34
CA ARG A 206 -0.45 -3.61 -20.09
C ARG A 206 -1.02 -3.22 -18.73
N GLY A 207 -2.34 -3.29 -18.59
CA GLY A 207 -3.06 -2.91 -17.38
C GLY A 207 -3.91 -4.06 -16.82
N VAL A 208 -3.96 -4.20 -15.50
CA VAL A 208 -4.88 -5.10 -14.77
C VAL A 208 -5.71 -4.25 -13.80
N TYR A 209 -7.02 -4.39 -13.84
CA TYR A 209 -7.95 -3.54 -13.09
C TYR A 209 -8.49 -4.21 -11.83
N VAL A 210 -8.21 -3.62 -10.66
CA VAL A 210 -8.76 -4.05 -9.37
C VAL A 210 -10.08 -3.33 -9.12
N SER A 211 -11.14 -3.81 -9.77
CA SER A 211 -12.41 -3.08 -9.87
C SER A 211 -13.16 -2.91 -8.55
N GLU A 212 -13.00 -3.84 -7.60
CA GLU A 212 -13.70 -3.80 -6.32
C GLU A 212 -13.09 -2.80 -5.32
N ARG A 213 -11.86 -2.32 -5.60
CA ARG A 213 -11.13 -1.39 -4.73
C ARG A 213 -10.99 -1.90 -3.28
N ARG A 214 -10.80 -3.21 -3.15
CA ARG A 214 -10.67 -3.97 -1.88
C ARG A 214 -9.48 -4.92 -1.93
N GLY A 215 -8.45 -4.52 -2.66
CA GLY A 215 -7.26 -5.31 -2.91
C GLY A 215 -7.46 -6.36 -4.01
N MET A 216 -6.35 -6.73 -4.67
CA MET A 216 -6.30 -7.81 -5.66
C MET A 216 -6.87 -9.12 -5.11
N THR A 217 -7.62 -9.82 -5.96
CA THR A 217 -8.16 -11.17 -5.74
C THR A 217 -7.30 -12.25 -6.41
N ASP A 218 -7.64 -13.52 -6.20
CA ASP A 218 -6.99 -14.64 -6.88
C ASP A 218 -7.10 -14.55 -8.40
N ASP A 219 -8.23 -14.05 -8.92
CA ASP A 219 -8.41 -13.82 -10.37
C ASP A 219 -7.42 -12.78 -10.89
N ASN A 220 -7.21 -11.68 -10.14
CA ASN A 220 -6.18 -10.71 -10.50
C ASN A 220 -4.78 -11.33 -10.47
N PHE A 221 -4.47 -12.18 -9.48
CA PHE A 221 -3.19 -12.88 -9.43
C PHE A 221 -2.97 -13.76 -10.65
N GLN A 222 -3.97 -14.56 -11.05
CA GLN A 222 -3.87 -15.43 -12.22
C GLN A 222 -3.71 -14.61 -13.51
N GLU A 223 -4.45 -13.51 -13.66
CA GLU A 223 -4.32 -12.62 -14.79
C GLU A 223 -2.89 -12.07 -14.90
N ILE A 224 -2.34 -11.52 -13.81
CA ILE A 224 -0.98 -10.97 -13.79
C ILE A 224 0.07 -12.05 -14.09
N LEU A 225 -0.05 -13.24 -13.50
CA LEU A 225 0.86 -14.35 -13.75
C LEU A 225 0.84 -14.81 -15.22
N SER A 226 -0.33 -14.74 -15.88
CA SER A 226 -0.46 -15.07 -17.30
C SER A 226 0.21 -14.05 -18.22
N LEU A 227 0.31 -12.80 -17.76
CA LEU A 227 0.94 -11.69 -18.48
C LEU A 227 2.47 -11.70 -18.31
N CYS A 228 2.98 -12.14 -17.16
CA CYS A 228 4.42 -12.21 -16.86
C CYS A 228 5.01 -13.55 -17.33
N LYS A 229 5.28 -13.67 -18.63
CA LYS A 229 5.90 -14.85 -19.25
C LYS A 229 7.41 -14.77 -19.27
#